data_AF-A0A4P8SVW6-F1
#
_entry.id   AF-A0A4P8SVW6-F1
#
_cell.length_a   1.000
_cell.length_b   1.000
_cell.length_c   1.000
_cell.angle_alpha   90.00
_cell.angle_beta   90.00
_cell.angle_gamma   90.00
#
_symmetry.space_group_name_H-M   'P 1'
#
loop_
_entity.id
_entity.type
_entity.pdbx_description
1 polymer ?
#
loop_
_entity_poly.entity_id
_entity_poly.type
_entity_poly.pdbx_seq_one_letter_code
_entity_poly.pdbx_strand_id
1 'polypeptide(L)'
;MRLRALLATVVVAAFAPVLLVAGPASAHDVLVASDPVADVTVAGDVDHVLLTLSEPPLSGLQTGIVISVTDAEGAEHTSGDVSVEGNTIAKDLDVSEAGSYLVRWRSVSVDGHPISGEYRFRSSGPAALDSSTDSGIAETPVPSATAAPTATATARADDASSIRDDMSATTAAAPAGGHQHHTILLLIVALVVVGFAGVVGIRALLARRNGVPADGPDGAGSDGPAAGSAAEDGTQR
;
A
#
# COMPACT_ATOMS: atom_id res chain seq x y z
N MET A 1 -21.10 -35.73 -15.83
CA MET A 1 -19.88 -35.29 -15.09
C MET A 1 -19.00 -34.31 -15.85
N ARG A 2 -18.74 -34.49 -17.16
CA ARG A 2 -17.83 -33.62 -17.94
C ARG A 2 -18.23 -32.14 -18.02
N LEU A 3 -19.53 -31.84 -18.13
CA LEU A 3 -20.03 -30.44 -18.16
C LEU A 3 -19.80 -29.70 -16.83
N ARG A 4 -19.93 -30.41 -15.70
CA ARG A 4 -19.71 -29.83 -14.35
C ARG A 4 -18.22 -29.56 -14.12
N ALA A 5 -17.36 -30.45 -14.57
CA ALA A 5 -15.90 -30.26 -14.53
C ALA A 5 -15.47 -29.06 -15.38
N LEU A 6 -15.99 -28.93 -16.60
CA LEU A 6 -15.71 -27.78 -17.47
C LEU A 6 -16.20 -26.45 -16.87
N LEU A 7 -17.39 -26.42 -16.26
CA LEU A 7 -17.88 -25.22 -15.57
C LEU A 7 -16.96 -24.81 -14.41
N ALA A 8 -16.52 -25.77 -13.60
CA ALA A 8 -15.62 -25.50 -12.47
C ALA A 8 -14.27 -24.93 -12.93
N THR A 9 -13.70 -25.47 -14.01
CA THR A 9 -12.44 -24.96 -14.57
C THR A 9 -12.57 -23.54 -15.11
N VAL A 10 -13.70 -23.21 -15.76
CA VAL A 10 -13.97 -21.86 -16.26
C VAL A 10 -14.10 -20.84 -15.12
N VAL A 11 -14.77 -21.21 -14.03
CA VAL A 11 -14.88 -20.35 -12.84
C VAL A 11 -13.49 -20.12 -12.24
N VAL A 12 -12.70 -21.17 -12.01
CA VAL A 12 -11.35 -21.01 -11.44
C VAL A 12 -10.45 -20.17 -12.35
N ALA A 13 -10.47 -20.39 -13.66
CA ALA A 13 -9.67 -19.61 -14.60
C ALA A 13 -10.08 -18.12 -14.67
N ALA A 14 -11.38 -17.83 -14.49
CA ALA A 14 -11.88 -16.45 -14.45
C ALA A 14 -11.51 -15.71 -13.16
N PHE A 15 -11.46 -16.40 -12.01
CA PHE A 15 -11.16 -15.79 -10.71
C PHE A 15 -9.66 -15.81 -10.35
N ALA A 16 -8.86 -16.70 -10.92
CA ALA A 16 -7.40 -16.77 -10.72
C ALA A 16 -6.66 -15.43 -10.91
N PRO A 17 -6.92 -14.61 -11.96
CA PRO A 17 -6.24 -13.33 -12.11
C PRO A 17 -6.62 -12.29 -11.06
N VAL A 18 -7.83 -12.37 -10.48
CA VAL A 18 -8.26 -11.46 -9.39
C VAL A 18 -7.43 -11.69 -8.13
N LEU A 19 -7.10 -12.94 -7.82
CA LEU A 19 -6.28 -13.30 -6.67
C LEU A 19 -4.81 -12.88 -6.83
N LEU A 20 -4.33 -12.72 -8.06
CA LEU A 20 -2.95 -12.29 -8.35
C LEU A 20 -2.77 -10.76 -8.27
N VAL A 21 -3.87 -10.00 -8.35
CA VAL A 21 -3.88 -8.53 -8.22
C VAL A 21 -4.23 -8.07 -6.81
N ALA A 22 -4.76 -8.96 -5.96
CA ALA A 22 -5.05 -8.65 -4.57
C ALA A 22 -3.75 -8.43 -3.78
N GLY A 23 -3.41 -7.17 -3.51
CA GLY A 23 -2.36 -6.81 -2.56
C GLY A 23 -2.72 -7.21 -1.12
N PRO A 24 -1.75 -7.22 -0.20
CA PRO A 24 -2.03 -7.41 1.21
C PRO A 24 -3.06 -6.37 1.68
N ALA A 25 -4.16 -6.84 2.29
CA ALA A 25 -5.10 -5.94 2.93
C ALA A 25 -4.43 -5.38 4.19
N SER A 26 -4.01 -4.11 4.16
CA SER A 26 -3.52 -3.42 5.35
C SER A 26 -4.69 -3.17 6.27
N ALA A 27 -4.78 -3.94 7.35
CA ALA A 27 -5.88 -3.79 8.30
C ALA A 27 -5.72 -2.54 9.14
N HIS A 28 -4.49 -2.05 9.40
CA HIS A 28 -4.26 -0.95 10.33
C HIS A 28 -3.23 0.01 9.75
N ASP A 29 -3.68 1.23 9.46
CA ASP A 29 -2.79 2.32 9.10
C ASP A 29 -1.96 2.77 10.32
N VAL A 30 -0.66 2.99 10.12
CA VAL A 30 0.31 3.32 11.17
C VAL A 30 1.14 4.54 10.76
N LEU A 31 1.67 5.27 11.75
CA LEU A 31 2.68 6.28 11.50
C LEU A 31 3.99 5.61 11.06
N VAL A 32 4.49 5.95 9.88
CA VAL A 32 5.75 5.40 9.33
C VAL A 32 6.91 6.39 9.39
N ALA A 33 6.63 7.70 9.36
CA ALA A 33 7.63 8.73 9.51
C ALA A 33 7.03 10.00 10.13
N SER A 34 7.88 10.80 10.77
CA SER A 34 7.52 12.11 11.29
C SER A 34 8.64 13.12 11.05
N ASP A 35 8.26 14.38 10.87
CA ASP A 35 9.15 15.53 10.89
C ASP A 35 8.48 16.62 11.74
N PRO A 36 9.05 17.02 12.90
CA PRO A 36 10.28 16.53 13.50
C PRO A 36 10.27 15.03 13.82
N VAL A 37 11.44 14.40 13.73
CA VAL A 37 11.64 12.98 14.07
C VAL A 37 11.46 12.79 15.58
N ALA A 38 10.83 11.68 15.97
CA ALA A 38 10.66 11.32 17.36
C ALA A 38 11.99 11.20 18.13
N ASP A 39 11.97 11.72 19.35
CA ASP A 39 13.07 11.75 20.33
C ASP A 39 14.34 12.49 19.86
N VAL A 40 14.25 13.25 18.76
CA VAL A 40 15.36 14.06 18.23
C VAL A 40 15.27 15.50 18.74
N THR A 41 16.44 16.16 18.82
CA THR A 41 16.55 17.60 19.01
C THR A 41 16.78 18.28 17.67
N VAL A 42 15.87 19.17 17.27
CA VAL A 42 15.98 20.01 16.08
C VAL A 42 16.52 21.38 16.46
N ALA A 43 17.27 21.99 15.54
CA ALA A 43 17.88 23.30 15.75
C ALA A 43 17.01 24.40 15.14
N GLY A 44 16.84 25.51 15.85
CA GLY A 44 16.08 26.66 15.37
C GLY A 44 14.57 26.53 15.58
N ASP A 45 13.86 27.39 14.87
CA ASP A 45 12.39 27.43 14.86
C ASP A 45 11.83 26.21 14.09
N VAL A 46 10.65 25.75 14.50
CA VAL A 46 9.92 24.66 13.83
C VAL A 46 8.56 25.19 13.41
N ASP A 47 8.36 25.30 12.10
CA ASP A 47 7.16 25.92 11.52
C ASP A 47 6.05 24.92 11.18
N HIS A 48 6.35 23.62 11.21
CA HIS A 48 5.40 22.59 10.84
C HIS A 48 5.70 21.24 11.49
N VAL A 49 4.66 20.41 11.56
CA VAL A 49 4.78 18.97 11.79
C VAL A 49 4.20 18.23 10.59
N LEU A 50 4.96 17.27 10.07
CA LEU A 50 4.54 16.33 9.03
C LEU A 50 4.51 14.93 9.62
N LEU A 51 3.42 14.22 9.38
CA LEU A 51 3.22 12.83 9.78
C LEU A 51 2.89 12.01 8.54
N THR A 52 3.78 11.10 8.16
CA THR A 52 3.54 10.17 7.06
C THR A 52 2.96 8.89 7.62
N LEU A 53 1.77 8.55 7.15
CA LEU A 53 1.05 7.33 7.45
C LEU A 53 1.38 6.25 6.41
N SER A 54 1.14 4.98 6.75
CA SER A 54 1.36 3.87 5.82
C SER A 54 0.39 3.89 4.64
N GLU A 55 -0.82 4.43 4.85
CA GLU A 55 -1.87 4.59 3.85
C GLU A 55 -2.43 6.04 3.90
N PRO A 56 -3.04 6.53 2.80
CA PRO A 56 -3.78 7.78 2.83
C PRO A 56 -4.95 7.75 3.82
N PRO A 57 -5.22 8.84 4.57
CA PRO A 57 -6.44 8.94 5.37
C PRO A 57 -7.72 8.75 4.55
N LEU A 58 -8.80 8.32 5.20
CA LEU A 58 -10.09 8.13 4.53
C LEU A 58 -10.60 9.46 3.93
N SER A 59 -10.79 9.46 2.61
CA SER A 59 -11.26 10.63 1.87
C SER A 59 -12.64 11.09 2.34
N GLY A 60 -12.80 12.39 2.55
CA GLY A 60 -14.05 13.03 2.99
C GLY A 60 -14.19 13.13 4.51
N LEU A 61 -13.25 12.56 5.28
CA LEU A 61 -13.20 12.69 6.74
C LEU A 61 -11.98 13.50 7.22
N GLN A 62 -11.46 14.42 6.41
CA GLN A 62 -10.28 15.21 6.77
C GLN A 62 -10.50 16.07 8.04
N THR A 63 -11.73 16.55 8.27
CA THR A 63 -12.11 17.26 9.50
C THR A 63 -12.00 16.39 10.77
N GLY A 64 -11.92 15.07 10.63
CA GLY A 64 -11.71 14.14 11.74
C GLY A 64 -10.25 14.00 12.19
N ILE A 65 -9.31 14.52 11.39
CA ILE A 65 -7.87 14.48 11.65
C ILE A 65 -7.52 15.58 12.63
N VAL A 66 -6.78 15.24 13.68
CA VAL A 66 -6.36 16.17 14.72
C VAL A 66 -4.87 16.00 14.93
N ILE A 67 -4.15 17.13 14.94
CA ILE A 67 -2.77 17.21 15.37
C ILE A 67 -2.70 18.34 16.41
N SER A 68 -2.09 18.05 17.56
CA SER A 68 -1.85 18.96 18.68
C SER A 68 -0.39 18.84 19.09
N VAL A 69 0.25 19.98 19.35
CA VAL A 69 1.63 20.04 19.81
C VAL A 69 1.68 20.94 21.02
N THR A 70 2.09 20.39 22.16
CA THR A 70 2.13 21.12 23.43
C THR A 70 3.51 21.14 24.06
N ASP A 71 3.85 22.22 24.76
CA ASP A 71 5.05 22.30 25.58
C ASP A 71 4.91 21.53 26.91
N ALA A 72 5.88 21.68 27.82
CA ALA A 72 5.87 21.03 29.13
C ALA A 72 4.84 21.65 30.11
N GLU A 73 4.47 22.90 29.86
CA GLU A 73 3.48 23.69 30.59
C GLU A 73 2.03 23.40 30.11
N GLY A 74 1.89 22.70 28.98
CA GLY A 74 0.63 22.34 28.36
C GLY A 74 0.05 23.42 27.43
N ALA A 75 0.83 24.43 27.05
CA ALA A 75 0.44 25.41 26.05
C ALA A 75 0.43 24.77 24.66
N GLU A 76 -0.54 25.14 23.82
CA GLU A 76 -0.70 24.63 22.45
C GLU A 76 0.08 25.51 21.47
N HIS A 77 0.86 24.88 20.59
CA HIS A 77 1.72 25.53 19.59
C HIS A 77 1.31 25.24 18.15
N THR A 78 0.13 24.68 17.92
CA THR A 78 -0.37 24.46 16.56
C THR A 78 -1.27 25.59 16.09
N SER A 79 -1.19 25.89 14.80
CA SER A 79 -2.06 26.87 14.13
C SER A 79 -2.63 26.30 12.83
N GLY A 80 -3.66 26.96 12.31
CA GLY A 80 -4.33 26.56 11.07
C GLY A 80 -5.08 25.22 11.10
N ASP A 81 -5.52 24.81 9.91
CA ASP A 81 -6.16 23.51 9.66
C ASP A 81 -5.12 22.44 9.29
N VAL A 82 -5.47 21.17 9.48
CA VAL A 82 -4.63 20.07 8.98
C VAL A 82 -4.72 20.00 7.46
N SER A 83 -3.57 19.96 6.79
CA SER A 83 -3.46 19.67 5.36
C SER A 83 -3.15 18.19 5.12
N VAL A 84 -3.60 17.66 3.98
CA VAL A 84 -3.42 16.25 3.61
C VAL A 84 -2.90 16.19 2.18
N GLU A 85 -1.73 15.57 1.99
CA GLU A 85 -1.13 15.30 0.69
C GLU A 85 -0.74 13.82 0.60
N GLY A 86 -1.51 13.04 -0.17
CA GLY A 86 -1.34 11.59 -0.24
C GLY A 86 -1.53 10.93 1.14
N ASN A 87 -0.47 10.30 1.65
CA ASN A 87 -0.42 9.68 2.98
C ASN A 87 0.27 10.55 4.03
N THR A 88 0.56 11.81 3.71
CA THR A 88 1.16 12.75 4.66
C THR A 88 0.11 13.74 5.14
N ILE A 89 0.00 13.89 6.46
CA ILE A 89 -0.81 14.93 7.11
C ILE A 89 0.14 15.96 7.73
N ALA A 90 -0.19 17.23 7.61
CA ALA A 90 0.65 18.30 8.12
C ALA A 90 -0.14 19.38 8.85
N LYS A 91 0.50 20.02 9.84
CA LYS A 91 -0.07 21.16 10.57
C LYS A 91 1.02 22.19 10.85
N ASP A 92 0.65 23.46 10.77
CA ASP A 92 1.54 24.58 11.06
C ASP A 92 1.82 24.66 12.56
N LEU A 93 3.05 25.03 12.90
CA LEU A 93 3.55 25.18 14.26
C LEU A 93 4.14 26.58 14.50
N ASP A 94 4.05 27.03 15.74
CA ASP A 94 4.65 28.25 16.25
C ASP A 94 5.62 27.89 17.39
N VAL A 95 6.71 27.17 17.06
CA VAL A 95 7.73 26.70 18.01
C VAL A 95 9.04 27.44 17.79
N SER A 96 9.33 28.40 18.67
CA SER A 96 10.58 29.20 18.65
C SER A 96 11.40 29.10 19.94
N GLU A 97 10.81 28.57 21.01
CA GLU A 97 11.48 28.44 22.29
C GLU A 97 12.23 27.11 22.39
N ALA A 98 13.35 27.13 23.12
CA ALA A 98 14.05 25.90 23.44
C ALA A 98 13.22 25.10 24.44
N GLY A 99 12.94 23.84 24.14
CA GLY A 99 12.01 23.06 24.96
C GLY A 99 11.74 21.66 24.45
N SER A 100 10.97 20.90 25.24
CA SER A 100 10.42 19.62 24.83
C SER A 100 8.96 19.80 24.43
N TYR A 101 8.61 19.28 23.26
CA TYR A 101 7.27 19.38 22.70
C TYR A 101 6.67 17.99 22.54
N LEU A 102 5.41 17.82 22.95
CA LEU A 102 4.63 16.60 22.81
C LEU A 102 3.69 16.74 21.61
N VAL A 103 3.91 15.91 20.60
CA VAL A 103 3.01 15.79 19.45
C VAL A 103 1.99 14.71 19.76
N ARG A 104 0.70 15.03 19.62
CA ARG A 104 -0.42 14.09 19.72
C ARG A 104 -1.23 14.17 18.44
N TRP A 105 -1.57 13.03 17.87
CA TRP A 105 -2.29 12.98 16.62
C TRP A 105 -3.36 11.90 16.61
N ARG A 106 -4.37 12.12 15.77
CA ARG A 106 -5.44 11.16 15.48
C ARG A 106 -5.86 11.28 14.02
N SER A 107 -6.12 10.16 13.37
CA SER A 107 -6.67 10.07 12.01
C SER A 107 -7.71 8.95 11.93
N VAL A 108 -8.34 8.79 10.77
CA VAL A 108 -9.24 7.67 10.44
C VAL A 108 -8.68 6.97 9.22
N SER A 109 -8.32 5.69 9.41
CA SER A 109 -7.83 4.81 8.36
C SER A 109 -8.92 4.56 7.30
N VAL A 110 -8.53 4.12 6.10
CA VAL A 110 -9.44 3.83 4.98
C VAL A 110 -10.49 2.75 5.29
N ASP A 111 -10.21 1.89 6.26
CA ASP A 111 -11.13 0.86 6.77
C ASP A 111 -12.13 1.39 7.81
N GLY A 112 -12.04 2.68 8.16
CA GLY A 112 -12.97 3.39 9.02
C GLY A 112 -12.62 3.36 10.51
N HIS A 113 -11.51 2.71 10.91
CA HIS A 113 -11.08 2.70 12.31
C HIS A 113 -10.28 3.95 12.67
N PRO A 114 -10.51 4.53 13.87
CA PRO A 114 -9.67 5.61 14.37
C PRO A 114 -8.28 5.08 14.73
N ILE A 115 -7.26 5.83 14.34
CA ILE A 115 -5.86 5.60 14.71
C ILE A 115 -5.31 6.84 15.42
N SER A 116 -4.37 6.66 16.33
CA SER A 116 -3.78 7.76 17.09
C SER A 116 -2.39 7.39 17.57
N GLY A 117 -1.60 8.41 17.88
CA GLY A 117 -0.31 8.24 18.52
C GLY A 117 0.18 9.52 19.18
N GLU A 118 1.31 9.39 19.85
CA GLU A 118 2.02 10.51 20.43
C GLU A 118 3.53 10.26 20.40
N TYR A 119 4.31 11.33 20.30
CA TYR A 119 5.76 11.29 20.42
C TYR A 119 6.28 12.65 20.87
N ARG A 120 7.55 12.73 21.26
CA ARG A 120 8.20 14.00 21.64
C ARG A 120 9.32 14.36 20.68
N PHE A 121 9.56 15.66 20.52
CA PHE A 121 10.81 16.19 19.98
C PHE A 121 11.30 17.31 20.89
N ARG A 122 12.54 17.76 20.69
CA ARG A 122 13.08 18.95 21.37
C ARG A 122 13.46 20.01 20.34
N SER A 123 13.22 21.28 20.65
CA SER A 123 13.85 22.39 19.92
C SER A 123 14.98 22.97 20.77
N SER A 124 16.10 23.33 20.15
CA SER A 124 17.15 24.13 20.81
C SER A 124 16.85 25.64 20.79
N GLY A 125 15.74 26.06 20.18
CA GLY A 125 15.47 27.46 19.86
C GLY A 125 16.45 28.01 18.82
N PRO A 126 16.30 29.28 18.42
CA PRO A 126 17.23 29.97 17.55
C PRO A 126 18.62 29.99 18.20
N ALA A 127 19.65 29.77 17.39
CA ALA A 127 21.03 29.91 17.85
C ALA A 127 21.20 31.31 18.44
N ALA A 128 21.45 31.37 19.76
CA ALA A 128 21.81 32.62 20.39
C ALA A 128 23.06 33.13 19.68
N LEU A 129 22.94 34.25 18.95
CA LEU A 129 24.11 34.99 18.50
C LEU A 129 24.88 35.34 19.76
N ASP A 130 26.06 34.74 19.94
CA ASP A 130 26.95 34.97 21.07
C ASP A 130 27.10 36.48 21.32
N SER A 131 26.29 37.00 22.23
CA SER A 131 26.51 38.31 22.84
C SER A 131 27.50 38.12 23.99
N SER A 132 28.65 37.54 23.65
CA SER A 132 29.83 37.45 24.50
C SER A 132 30.93 38.27 23.85
N THR A 133 30.78 39.59 23.80
CA THR A 133 31.90 40.57 23.80
C THR A 133 31.31 41.96 24.09
N ASP A 134 31.02 42.22 25.36
CA ASP A 134 31.36 43.50 25.98
C ASP A 134 31.57 43.27 27.47
N SER A 135 32.82 43.00 27.83
CA SER A 135 33.31 43.13 29.19
C SER A 135 34.80 43.44 29.10
N GLY A 136 35.10 44.73 29.09
CA GLY A 136 36.30 45.27 29.72
C GLY A 136 37.60 45.07 28.94
N ILE A 137 38.00 46.14 28.25
CA ILE A 137 39.40 46.45 27.98
C ILE A 137 40.17 46.44 29.31
N ALA A 138 41.09 45.51 29.48
CA ALA A 138 42.19 45.61 30.45
C ALA A 138 43.48 45.12 29.76
N GLU A 139 44.49 45.98 29.83
CA GLU A 139 45.69 46.03 29.02
C GLU A 139 46.56 44.74 29.01
N THR A 140 47.25 44.54 27.89
CA THR A 140 48.50 43.76 27.76
C THR A 140 49.61 44.76 27.36
N PRO A 141 50.80 44.74 27.98
CA PRO A 141 51.93 43.96 27.45
C PRO A 141 52.69 43.23 28.58
N VAL A 142 53.49 42.17 28.36
CA VAL A 142 54.75 42.09 27.60
C VAL A 142 55.09 40.58 27.36
N PRO A 143 55.93 40.24 26.37
CA PRO A 143 55.97 38.92 25.73
C PRO A 143 57.06 37.99 26.28
N SER A 144 56.92 36.69 26.02
CA SER A 144 58.07 35.79 25.90
C SER A 144 57.87 34.83 24.74
N ALA A 145 58.83 34.89 23.82
CA ALA A 145 58.92 34.09 22.61
C ALA A 145 59.63 32.75 22.86
N THR A 146 59.57 31.87 21.84
CA THR A 146 60.43 30.67 21.58
C THR A 146 59.75 29.35 22.01
N ALA A 147 59.45 28.37 21.15
CA ALA A 147 59.79 28.11 19.75
C ALA A 147 58.74 27.22 19.06
N ALA A 148 58.65 27.34 17.74
CA ALA A 148 58.20 26.30 16.80
C ALA A 148 59.37 26.04 15.81
N PRO A 149 59.35 25.01 14.94
CA PRO A 149 58.38 23.93 14.75
C PRO A 149 59.04 22.53 14.73
N THR A 150 58.25 21.46 14.78
CA THR A 150 58.65 20.18 14.19
C THR A 150 57.47 19.61 13.44
N ALA A 151 57.56 19.71 12.12
CA ALA A 151 56.76 18.92 11.21
C ALA A 151 57.25 17.47 11.27
N THR A 152 56.34 16.52 11.41
CA THR A 152 56.56 15.14 10.98
C THR A 152 55.37 14.74 10.15
N ALA A 153 55.58 14.74 8.84
CA ALA A 153 54.77 13.99 7.90
C ALA A 153 55.10 12.50 8.07
N THR A 154 54.09 11.66 8.17
CA THR A 154 54.17 10.26 7.80
C THR A 154 52.83 9.85 7.21
N ALA A 155 52.86 9.50 5.93
CA ALA A 155 51.79 8.90 5.17
C ALA A 155 51.95 7.38 5.16
N ARG A 156 50.86 6.62 5.37
CA ARG A 156 50.55 5.31 4.75
C ARG A 156 49.16 4.87 5.22
N ALA A 157 48.12 4.92 4.39
CA ALA A 157 47.69 3.95 3.37
C ALA A 157 47.04 2.67 3.94
N ASP A 158 45.89 2.36 3.34
CA ASP A 158 45.14 1.10 3.30
C ASP A 158 44.29 0.72 4.54
N ASP A 159 42.99 0.99 4.48
CA ASP A 159 42.06 -0.09 4.10
C ASP A 159 40.71 0.49 3.61
N ALA A 160 40.43 0.23 2.35
CA ALA A 160 39.19 0.58 1.69
C ALA A 160 38.31 -0.68 1.64
N SER A 161 37.40 -0.83 2.60
CA SER A 161 36.31 -1.80 2.48
C SER A 161 35.06 -1.11 1.95
N SER A 162 35.09 -0.79 0.66
CA SER A 162 33.89 -0.54 -0.12
C SER A 162 33.20 -1.89 -0.40
N ILE A 163 32.23 -2.28 0.41
CA ILE A 163 31.26 -3.29 -0.03
C ILE A 163 30.30 -2.59 -0.98
N ARG A 164 30.68 -2.65 -2.26
CA ARG A 164 29.74 -2.61 -3.38
C ARG A 164 29.20 -4.01 -3.52
N ASP A 165 27.99 -4.25 -3.02
CA ASP A 165 27.16 -5.31 -3.58
C ASP A 165 26.24 -4.68 -4.63
N ASP A 166 26.63 -4.99 -5.85
CA ASP A 166 25.87 -4.87 -7.08
C ASP A 166 24.56 -5.66 -6.95
N MET A 167 23.45 -4.92 -6.82
CA MET A 167 22.15 -5.40 -7.26
C MET A 167 21.63 -4.44 -8.32
N SER A 168 22.27 -4.59 -9.48
CA SER A 168 21.75 -4.38 -10.83
C SER A 168 20.25 -4.11 -10.89
N ALA A 169 19.94 -2.82 -11.01
CA ALA A 169 18.65 -2.33 -11.43
C ALA A 169 18.33 -2.86 -12.84
N THR A 170 17.25 -3.62 -12.93
CA THR A 170 16.44 -3.70 -14.15
C THR A 170 15.01 -3.88 -13.71
N THR A 171 14.24 -2.78 -13.77
CA THR A 171 13.04 -2.71 -14.61
C THR A 171 12.34 -1.36 -14.41
N ALA A 172 12.32 -0.63 -15.52
CA ALA A 172 11.31 0.31 -15.98
C ALA A 172 10.82 1.42 -15.02
N ALA A 173 11.29 2.63 -15.33
CA ALA A 173 10.51 3.84 -15.16
C ALA A 173 9.09 3.63 -15.73
N ALA A 174 8.08 3.66 -14.85
CA ALA A 174 6.69 3.79 -15.27
C ALA A 174 6.46 5.25 -15.68
N PRO A 175 6.10 5.55 -16.93
CA PRO A 175 5.65 6.88 -17.27
C PRO A 175 4.30 7.14 -16.57
N ALA A 176 4.14 8.36 -16.06
CA ALA A 176 2.85 8.90 -15.67
C ALA A 176 1.86 8.74 -16.84
N GLY A 177 0.98 7.73 -16.73
CA GLY A 177 0.08 7.31 -17.80
C GLY A 177 -1.13 6.55 -17.25
N GLY A 178 -1.63 6.96 -16.08
CA GLY A 178 -2.62 6.22 -15.27
C GLY A 178 -3.98 5.94 -15.91
N HIS A 179 -4.28 6.46 -17.11
CA HIS A 179 -5.54 6.21 -17.80
C HIS A 179 -5.38 5.39 -19.09
N GLN A 180 -4.18 5.30 -19.66
CA GLN A 180 -3.94 4.58 -20.92
C GLN A 180 -3.67 3.09 -20.64
N HIS A 181 -2.86 2.77 -19.62
CA HIS A 181 -2.52 1.38 -19.30
C HIS A 181 -3.71 0.59 -18.74
N HIS A 182 -4.55 1.20 -17.90
CA HIS A 182 -5.75 0.56 -17.37
C HIS A 182 -6.78 0.31 -18.47
N THR A 183 -6.98 1.28 -19.38
CA THR A 183 -7.89 1.13 -20.52
C THR A 183 -7.40 0.08 -21.52
N ILE A 184 -6.10 0.05 -21.83
CA ILE A 184 -5.49 -0.98 -22.70
C ILE A 184 -5.64 -2.37 -22.07
N LEU A 185 -5.41 -2.50 -20.76
CA LEU A 185 -5.57 -3.76 -20.04
C LEU A 185 -7.03 -4.26 -20.07
N LEU A 186 -8.00 -3.37 -19.85
CA LEU A 186 -9.43 -3.72 -19.94
C LEU A 186 -9.84 -4.13 -21.37
N LEU A 187 -9.31 -3.48 -22.40
CA LEU A 187 -9.57 -3.86 -23.80
C LEU A 187 -8.97 -5.23 -24.15
N ILE A 188 -7.77 -5.53 -23.66
CA ILE A 188 -7.14 -6.85 -23.85
C ILE A 188 -7.98 -7.94 -23.18
N VAL A 189 -8.43 -7.71 -21.94
CA VAL A 189 -9.28 -8.65 -21.22
C VAL A 189 -10.62 -8.84 -21.95
N ALA A 190 -11.27 -7.76 -22.39
CA ALA A 190 -12.53 -7.84 -23.14
C ALA A 190 -12.37 -8.62 -24.46
N LEU A 191 -11.28 -8.40 -25.19
CA LEU A 191 -11.01 -9.07 -26.47
C LEU A 191 -10.78 -10.57 -26.28
N VAL A 192 -10.07 -10.97 -25.23
CA VAL A 192 -9.87 -12.38 -24.86
C VAL A 192 -11.21 -13.06 -24.53
N VAL A 193 -12.08 -12.39 -23.78
CA VAL A 193 -13.41 -12.92 -23.42
C VAL A 193 -14.30 -13.11 -24.66
N VAL A 194 -14.34 -12.12 -25.56
CA VAL A 194 -15.14 -12.18 -26.79
C VAL A 194 -14.62 -13.25 -27.75
N GLY A 195 -13.29 -13.33 -27.94
CA GLY A 195 -12.66 -14.36 -28.77
C GLY A 195 -12.98 -15.77 -28.27
N PHE A 196 -12.96 -15.98 -26.95
CA PHE A 196 -13.25 -17.28 -26.35
C PHE A 196 -14.74 -17.68 -26.48
N ALA A 197 -15.66 -16.72 -26.29
CA ALA A 197 -17.09 -16.94 -26.51
C ALA A 197 -17.41 -17.31 -27.96
N GLY A 198 -16.74 -16.68 -28.93
CA GLY A 198 -16.89 -16.98 -30.36
C GLY A 198 -16.46 -18.42 -30.70
N VAL A 199 -15.31 -18.86 -30.20
CA VAL A 199 -14.80 -20.24 -30.44
C VAL A 199 -15.75 -21.29 -29.84
N VAL A 200 -16.28 -21.03 -28.64
CA VAL A 200 -17.26 -21.91 -27.98
C VAL A 200 -18.57 -21.98 -28.77
N GLY A 201 -19.07 -20.85 -29.25
CA GLY A 201 -20.27 -20.79 -30.09
C GLY A 201 -20.12 -21.57 -31.40
N ILE A 202 -18.99 -21.41 -32.09
CA ILE A 202 -18.68 -22.12 -33.34
C ILE A 202 -18.61 -23.63 -33.11
N ARG A 203 -17.95 -24.07 -32.02
CA ARG A 203 -17.86 -25.50 -31.66
C ARG A 203 -19.21 -26.11 -31.32
N ALA A 204 -20.07 -25.36 -30.62
CA ALA A 204 -21.43 -25.81 -30.32
C ALA A 204 -22.30 -25.92 -31.59
N LEU A 205 -22.12 -25.01 -32.54
CA LEU A 205 -22.82 -25.04 -33.83
C LEU A 205 -22.38 -26.24 -34.69
N LEU A 206 -21.07 -26.51 -34.75
CA LEU A 206 -20.48 -27.64 -35.46
C LEU A 206 -20.93 -28.99 -34.86
N ALA A 207 -21.04 -29.08 -33.53
CA ALA A 207 -21.54 -30.28 -32.86
C ALA A 207 -23.02 -30.56 -33.16
N ARG A 208 -23.84 -29.51 -33.35
CA ARG A 208 -25.26 -29.66 -33.71
C ARG A 208 -25.47 -30.13 -35.15
N ARG A 209 -24.56 -29.79 -36.07
CA ARG A 209 -24.69 -30.13 -37.50
C ARG A 209 -24.39 -31.60 -37.81
N ASN A 210 -23.62 -32.29 -36.96
CA ASN A 210 -23.15 -33.66 -37.23
C ASN A 210 -24.07 -34.78 -36.70
N GLY A 211 -25.30 -34.48 -36.25
CA GLY A 211 -26.26 -35.47 -35.79
C GLY A 211 -27.41 -35.70 -36.78
N VAL A 212 -27.26 -36.66 -37.69
CA VAL A 212 -28.37 -37.24 -38.47
C VAL A 212 -28.37 -38.76 -38.23
N PRO A 213 -29.43 -39.37 -37.67
CA PRO A 213 -29.53 -40.83 -37.58
C PRO A 213 -30.06 -41.43 -38.89
N ALA A 214 -29.38 -42.47 -39.37
CA ALA A 214 -29.85 -43.36 -40.44
C ALA A 214 -30.78 -44.45 -39.85
N ASP A 215 -31.74 -44.88 -40.68
CA ASP A 215 -32.83 -45.85 -40.51
C ASP A 215 -32.60 -47.09 -39.61
N GLY A 216 -33.70 -47.59 -38.99
CA GLY A 216 -33.84 -49.00 -38.56
C GLY A 216 -34.38 -49.89 -39.69
N PRO A 217 -35.03 -51.06 -39.45
CA PRO A 217 -34.98 -52.04 -38.34
C PRO A 217 -34.59 -53.46 -38.88
N ASP A 218 -34.57 -54.50 -38.02
CA ASP A 218 -34.71 -55.98 -38.27
C ASP A 218 -34.11 -56.72 -37.04
N GLY A 219 -34.63 -57.80 -36.44
CA GLY A 219 -35.78 -58.69 -36.60
C GLY A 219 -35.66 -59.87 -35.60
N ALA A 220 -36.77 -60.60 -35.37
CA ALA A 220 -36.93 -61.99 -34.86
C ALA A 220 -36.35 -62.38 -33.46
N GLY A 221 -36.95 -63.22 -32.61
CA GLY A 221 -38.13 -64.10 -32.65
C GLY A 221 -38.03 -65.16 -31.51
N SER A 222 -39.19 -65.67 -31.06
CA SER A 222 -39.47 -67.01 -30.41
C SER A 222 -38.79 -67.36 -29.06
N ASP A 223 -39.41 -67.96 -28.01
CA ASP A 223 -40.52 -68.93 -27.90
C ASP A 223 -41.22 -68.91 -26.51
N GLY A 224 -42.50 -69.32 -26.45
CA GLY A 224 -43.30 -69.66 -25.23
C GLY A 224 -43.21 -71.16 -24.87
N PRO A 225 -44.23 -71.84 -24.26
CA PRO A 225 -45.56 -71.38 -23.80
C PRO A 225 -46.17 -72.07 -22.51
N ALA A 226 -47.40 -71.63 -22.17
CA ALA A 226 -48.56 -72.35 -21.56
C ALA A 226 -48.58 -72.67 -20.03
N ALA A 227 -49.69 -72.68 -19.25
CA ALA A 227 -51.14 -72.66 -19.48
C ALA A 227 -51.95 -72.35 -18.18
N GLY A 228 -53.25 -72.00 -18.31
CA GLY A 228 -54.32 -72.22 -17.29
C GLY A 228 -55.22 -71.00 -17.00
N SER A 229 -56.28 -70.71 -17.79
CA SER A 229 -57.71 -71.10 -17.58
C SER A 229 -58.35 -70.50 -16.30
N ALA A 230 -59.09 -69.38 -16.36
CA ALA A 230 -60.51 -69.21 -16.76
C ALA A 230 -61.48 -69.17 -15.55
N ALA A 231 -62.26 -68.08 -15.44
CA ALA A 231 -63.71 -68.07 -15.16
C ALA A 231 -64.22 -66.63 -14.97
N GLU A 232 -65.18 -66.26 -15.82
CA GLU A 232 -66.13 -65.14 -15.69
C GLU A 232 -67.04 -65.31 -14.47
N ASP A 233 -67.56 -64.21 -13.91
CA ASP A 233 -69.01 -64.02 -13.71
C ASP A 233 -69.31 -62.55 -13.37
N GLY A 234 -70.46 -62.05 -13.80
CA GLY A 234 -70.90 -60.67 -13.68
C GLY A 234 -72.15 -60.46 -12.82
N THR A 235 -72.55 -59.18 -12.75
CA THR A 235 -73.92 -58.68 -12.54
C THR A 235 -74.53 -58.66 -11.13
N GLN A 236 -74.66 -57.40 -10.65
CA GLN A 236 -75.80 -56.73 -9.99
C GLN A 236 -76.64 -57.43 -8.91
N ARG A 237 -76.76 -56.75 -7.76
CA ARG A 237 -78.01 -56.11 -7.32
C ARG A 237 -77.74 -54.85 -6.51
#